data_AF-A0A6A4R972-F1
#
_entry.id   AF-A0A6A4R972-F1
#
_cell.length_a   1.000
_cell.length_b   1.000
_cell.length_c   1.000
_cell.angle_alpha   90.00
_cell.angle_beta   90.00
_cell.angle_gamma   90.00
#
_symmetry.space_group_name_H-M   'P 1'
#
loop_
_entity.id
_entity.type
_entity.pdbx_description
1 polymer ?
#
loop_
_entity_poly.entity_id
_entity_poly.type
_entity_poly.pdbx_seq_one_letter_code
_entity_poly.pdbx_strand_id
1 'polypeptide(L)'
;LLIMLNFCLVNMVMTRKFDLVLDEPLPMDKMMREAGRRTTHALPALLMPVIILGGIYGGIMTPTEAAAVAVIYAIPVGFLIYRGLTWQTFLASGKESATAVGAILIMILFSLMLSQIYVLEAIPQQLVDMIFAITDNKLILLILINLLLFFIGMIVNDITAIILTAPLLLPLMEALG
;
A
#
# COMPACT_ATOMS: atom_id res chain seq x y z
N LEU A 1 -4.65 -8.15 -6.78
CA LEU A 1 -4.89 -9.25 -7.76
C LEU A 1 -4.85 -8.78 -9.21
N LEU A 2 -5.66 -7.79 -9.63
CA LEU A 2 -5.63 -7.27 -11.01
C LEU A 2 -4.26 -6.72 -11.44
N ILE A 3 -3.60 -5.94 -10.57
CA ILE A 3 -2.24 -5.41 -10.83
C ILE A 3 -1.23 -6.57 -11.01
N MET A 4 -1.30 -7.58 -10.14
CA MET A 4 -0.42 -8.76 -10.23
C MET A 4 -0.66 -9.53 -11.53
N LEU A 5 -1.91 -9.74 -11.93
CA LEU A 5 -2.27 -10.43 -13.16
C LEU A 5 -1.81 -9.63 -14.40
N ASN A 6 -1.95 -8.31 -14.37
CA ASN A 6 -1.44 -7.41 -15.39
C ASN A 6 0.09 -7.46 -15.49
N PHE A 7 0.80 -7.39 -14.35
CA PHE A 7 2.25 -7.53 -14.30
C PHE A 7 2.72 -8.89 -14.82
N CYS A 8 2.04 -9.98 -14.45
CA CYS A 8 2.34 -11.31 -14.98
C CYS A 8 2.16 -11.37 -16.51
N LEU A 9 1.09 -10.79 -17.04
CA LEU A 9 0.84 -10.71 -18.49
C LEU A 9 1.91 -9.90 -19.22
N VAL A 10 2.23 -8.69 -18.72
CA VAL A 10 3.26 -7.83 -19.30
C VAL A 10 4.61 -8.52 -19.27
N ASN A 11 4.97 -9.13 -18.14
CA ASN A 11 6.22 -9.86 -18.00
C ASN A 11 6.30 -11.03 -18.99
N MET A 12 5.22 -11.81 -19.13
CA MET A 12 5.15 -12.94 -20.07
C MET A 12 5.26 -12.50 -21.53
N VAL A 13 4.79 -11.30 -21.88
CA VAL A 13 4.94 -10.72 -23.22
C VAL A 13 6.34 -10.15 -23.43
N MET A 14 6.90 -9.46 -22.44
CA MET A 14 8.24 -8.88 -22.54
C MET A 14 9.33 -9.93 -22.57
N THR A 15 9.24 -10.99 -21.76
CA THR A 15 10.24 -12.07 -21.72
C THR A 15 10.33 -12.85 -23.05
N ARG A 16 9.27 -12.84 -23.86
CA ARG A 16 9.30 -13.39 -25.23
C ARG A 16 10.13 -12.57 -26.23
N LYS A 17 10.52 -11.33 -25.89
CA LYS A 17 11.27 -10.42 -26.77
C LYS A 17 12.75 -10.24 -26.39
N PHE A 18 13.20 -10.85 -25.30
CA PHE A 18 14.59 -10.78 -24.84
C PHE A 18 15.34 -12.07 -25.18
N ASP A 19 16.57 -11.96 -25.67
CA ASP A 19 17.51 -13.08 -25.70
C ASP A 19 17.93 -13.41 -24.26
N LEU A 20 17.34 -14.47 -23.71
CA LEU A 20 17.64 -14.96 -22.38
C LEU A 20 19.03 -15.61 -22.37
N VAL A 21 20.04 -14.85 -21.97
CA VAL A 21 21.35 -15.39 -21.62
C VAL A 21 21.18 -16.16 -20.30
N LEU A 22 21.07 -17.49 -20.41
CA LEU A 22 20.99 -18.39 -19.26
C LEU A 22 22.39 -18.65 -18.73
N ASP A 23 22.68 -18.18 -17.52
CA ASP A 23 23.93 -18.52 -16.82
C ASP A 23 24.07 -20.04 -16.67
N GLU A 24 25.30 -20.56 -16.81
CA GLU A 24 25.58 -21.99 -16.69
C GLU A 24 25.15 -22.52 -15.30
N PRO A 25 24.47 -23.68 -15.22
CA PRO A 25 23.97 -24.20 -13.96
C PRO A 25 25.12 -24.51 -13.01
N LEU A 26 25.12 -23.85 -11.84
CA LEU A 26 26.12 -24.06 -10.80
C LEU A 26 26.11 -25.52 -10.31
N PRO A 27 27.28 -26.13 -10.03
CA PRO A 27 27.37 -27.44 -9.41
C PRO A 27 26.60 -27.49 -8.08
N MET A 28 25.90 -28.60 -7.80
CA MET A 28 24.97 -28.73 -6.66
C MET A 28 25.61 -28.38 -5.30
N ASP A 29 26.87 -28.75 -5.12
CA ASP A 29 27.63 -28.47 -3.88
C ASP A 29 27.90 -26.98 -3.67
N LYS A 30 28.19 -26.25 -4.76
CA LYS A 30 28.36 -24.79 -4.74
C LYS A 30 27.02 -24.10 -4.55
N MET A 31 25.97 -24.62 -5.18
CA MET A 31 24.61 -24.10 -5.04
C MET A 31 24.11 -24.17 -3.59
N MET A 32 24.28 -25.29 -2.89
CA MET A 32 23.85 -25.42 -1.48
C MET A 32 24.65 -24.52 -0.55
N ARG A 33 25.97 -24.42 -0.76
CA ARG A 33 26.84 -23.54 0.05
C ARG A 33 26.53 -22.06 -0.16
N GLU A 34 26.25 -21.68 -1.40
CA GLU A 34 25.94 -20.30 -1.75
C GLU A 34 24.51 -19.91 -1.34
N ALA A 35 23.56 -20.84 -1.44
CA ALA A 35 22.21 -20.66 -0.90
C ALA A 35 22.25 -20.39 0.61
N GLY A 36 22.95 -21.22 1.39
CA GLY A 36 23.08 -21.02 2.85
C GLY A 36 23.68 -19.66 3.20
N ARG A 37 24.75 -19.24 2.51
CA ARG A 37 25.38 -17.93 2.72
C ARG A 37 24.46 -16.77 2.34
N ARG A 38 23.73 -16.87 1.24
CA ARG A 38 22.76 -15.85 0.81
C ARG A 38 21.59 -15.75 1.79
N THR A 39 21.07 -16.86 2.27
CA THR A 39 20.02 -16.90 3.29
C THR A 39 20.48 -16.22 4.58
N THR A 40 21.69 -16.52 5.07
CA THR A 40 22.21 -15.88 6.29
C THR A 40 22.45 -14.39 6.10
N HIS A 41 22.89 -13.95 4.92
CA HIS A 41 23.03 -12.53 4.59
C HIS A 41 21.68 -11.81 4.43
N ALA A 42 20.60 -12.51 4.09
CA ALA A 42 19.26 -11.95 3.94
C ALA A 42 18.46 -11.90 5.25
N LEU A 43 18.88 -12.63 6.30
CA LEU A 43 18.19 -12.67 7.60
C LEU A 43 17.87 -11.27 8.17
N PRO A 44 18.82 -10.30 8.20
CA PRO A 44 18.54 -8.97 8.72
C PRO A 44 17.45 -8.22 7.93
N ALA A 45 17.43 -8.37 6.61
CA ALA A 45 16.37 -7.78 5.79
C ALA A 45 15.01 -8.47 6.03
N LEU A 46 15.00 -9.80 6.21
CA LEU A 46 13.78 -10.58 6.47
C LEU A 46 13.16 -10.33 7.85
N LEU A 47 13.96 -9.87 8.82
CA LEU A 47 13.44 -9.49 10.14
C LEU A 47 12.54 -8.25 10.08
N MET A 48 12.71 -7.36 9.08
CA MET A 48 11.92 -6.14 8.99
C MET A 48 10.41 -6.41 8.79
N PRO A 49 9.97 -7.24 7.82
CA PRO A 49 8.56 -7.67 7.73
C PRO A 49 8.04 -8.36 9.00
N VAL A 50 8.89 -9.14 9.68
CA VAL A 50 8.51 -9.82 10.93
C VAL A 50 8.27 -8.81 12.06
N ILE A 51 9.11 -7.78 12.18
CA ILE A 51 8.94 -6.70 13.16
C ILE A 51 7.64 -5.94 12.87
N ILE A 52 7.38 -5.59 11.61
CA ILE A 52 6.19 -4.84 11.21
C ILE A 52 4.92 -5.67 11.43
N LEU A 53 4.83 -6.85 10.80
CA LEU A 53 3.62 -7.67 10.85
C LEU A 53 3.42 -8.29 12.23
N GLY A 54 4.49 -8.74 12.88
CA GLY A 54 4.43 -9.25 14.25
C GLY A 54 4.03 -8.17 15.25
N GLY A 55 4.48 -6.93 15.04
CA GLY A 55 4.08 -5.79 15.84
C GLY A 55 2.60 -5.43 15.70
N ILE A 56 2.13 -5.36 14.45
CA ILE A 56 0.74 -5.01 14.12
C ILE A 56 -0.22 -6.12 14.56
N TYR A 57 -0.01 -7.36 14.09
CA TYR A 57 -0.91 -8.47 14.41
C TYR A 57 -0.79 -8.94 15.86
N GLY A 58 0.36 -8.72 16.50
CA GLY A 58 0.53 -8.95 17.93
C GLY A 58 -0.15 -7.89 18.81
N GLY A 59 -0.70 -6.82 18.23
CA GLY A 59 -1.38 -5.75 18.96
C GLY A 59 -0.44 -4.88 19.81
N ILE A 60 0.88 -4.99 19.60
CA ILE A 60 1.88 -4.25 20.36
C ILE A 60 1.99 -2.81 19.85
N MET A 61 1.85 -2.62 18.54
CA MET A 61 2.04 -1.35 17.86
C MET A 61 1.03 -1.17 16.73
N THR A 62 0.62 0.07 16.50
CA THR A 62 -0.21 0.43 15.34
C THR A 62 0.63 0.47 14.05
N PRO A 63 0.01 0.45 12.85
CA PRO A 63 0.76 0.46 11.59
C PRO A 63 1.73 1.66 11.44
N THR A 64 1.36 2.81 11.99
CA THR A 64 2.19 4.03 11.96
C THR A 64 3.40 3.92 12.90
N GLU A 65 3.21 3.39 14.10
CA GLU A 65 4.30 3.10 15.05
C GLU A 65 5.22 2.00 14.51
N ALA A 66 4.65 0.97 13.88
CA ALA A 66 5.41 -0.10 13.25
C ALA A 66 6.34 0.41 12.15
N ALA A 67 5.87 1.37 11.33
CA ALA A 67 6.72 2.02 10.34
C ALA A 67 7.88 2.80 11.00
N ALA A 68 7.63 3.52 12.10
CA ALA A 68 8.68 4.23 12.82
C ALA A 68 9.75 3.28 13.39
N VAL A 69 9.31 2.19 14.03
CA VAL A 69 10.22 1.14 14.54
C VAL A 69 11.00 0.49 13.40
N ALA A 70 10.37 0.22 12.26
CA ALA A 70 11.04 -0.32 11.08
C ALA A 70 12.13 0.60 10.54
N VAL A 71 11.90 1.93 10.52
CA VAL A 71 12.94 2.91 10.12
C VAL A 71 14.10 2.91 11.12
N ILE A 72 13.81 2.91 12.42
CA ILE A 72 14.83 2.83 13.47
C ILE A 72 15.68 1.56 13.32
N TYR A 73 15.06 0.44 12.95
CA TYR A 73 15.74 -0.81 12.65
C TYR A 73 16.52 -0.76 11.32
N ALA A 74 15.97 -0.14 10.28
CA ALA A 74 16.56 -0.06 8.94
C ALA A 74 17.89 0.72 8.93
N ILE A 75 18.01 1.77 9.75
CA ILE A 75 19.21 2.61 9.82
C ILE A 75 20.47 1.80 10.19
N PRO A 76 20.57 1.12 11.35
CA PRO A 76 21.74 0.33 11.70
C PRO A 76 21.96 -0.84 10.75
N VAL A 77 20.90 -1.47 10.25
CA VAL A 77 21.02 -2.57 9.27
C VAL A 77 21.61 -2.08 7.94
N GLY A 78 21.17 -0.92 7.44
CA GLY A 78 21.66 -0.31 6.21
C GLY A 78 23.10 0.20 6.33
N PHE A 79 23.44 0.86 7.45
CA PHE A 79 24.78 1.44 7.67
C PHE A 79 25.82 0.39 8.11
N LEU A 80 25.48 -0.52 9.04
CA LEU A 80 26.47 -1.41 9.68
C LEU A 80 26.54 -2.78 9.03
N ILE A 81 25.40 -3.36 8.64
CA ILE A 81 25.34 -4.74 8.11
C ILE A 81 25.56 -4.75 6.61
N TYR A 82 24.68 -4.09 5.85
CA TYR A 82 24.79 -4.08 4.39
C TYR A 82 25.81 -3.05 3.89
N ARG A 83 26.11 -2.02 4.68
CA ARG A 83 27.05 -0.92 4.35
C ARG A 83 26.76 -0.24 3.00
N GLY A 84 25.55 -0.42 2.47
CA GLY A 84 25.11 0.20 1.22
C GLY A 84 24.49 1.58 1.44
N LEU A 85 24.15 1.92 2.69
CA LEU A 85 23.60 3.22 3.04
C LEU A 85 24.74 4.18 3.41
N THR A 86 24.92 5.22 2.60
CA THR A 86 25.79 6.37 2.88
C THR A 86 24.96 7.55 3.39
N TRP A 87 25.60 8.55 4.01
CA TRP A 87 24.90 9.78 4.44
C TRP A 87 24.19 10.50 3.28
N GLN A 88 24.82 10.50 2.10
CA GLN A 88 24.26 11.10 0.89
C GLN A 88 23.02 10.34 0.41
N THR A 89 23.10 9.00 0.31
CA THR A 89 21.96 8.18 -0.10
C THR A 89 20.83 8.20 0.93
N PHE A 90 21.15 8.27 2.22
CA PHE A 90 20.15 8.40 3.29
C PHE A 90 19.35 9.70 3.15
N LEU A 91 20.05 10.83 2.97
CA LEU A 91 19.41 12.12 2.73
C LEU A 91 18.62 12.15 1.41
N ALA A 92 19.13 11.50 0.36
CA ALA A 92 18.43 11.38 -0.91
C ALA A 92 17.11 10.60 -0.76
N SER A 93 17.13 9.44 -0.10
CA SER A 93 15.92 8.66 0.20
C SER A 93 14.93 9.41 1.08
N GLY A 94 15.43 10.18 2.06
CA GLY A 94 14.60 11.06 2.89
C GLY A 94 13.93 12.16 2.07
N LYS A 95 14.65 12.80 1.14
CA LYS A 95 14.11 13.84 0.25
C LYS A 95 13.06 13.28 -0.71
N GLU A 96 13.29 12.10 -1.27
CA GLU A 96 12.33 11.40 -2.12
C GLU A 96 11.05 11.09 -1.34
N SER A 97 11.19 10.53 -0.13
CA SER A 97 10.07 10.25 0.77
C SER A 97 9.29 11.53 1.12
N ALA A 98 9.99 12.62 1.45
CA ALA A 98 9.36 13.91 1.76
C ALA A 98 8.62 14.50 0.55
N THR A 99 9.14 14.30 -0.66
CA THR A 99 8.51 14.76 -1.91
C THR A 99 7.23 13.98 -2.18
N ALA A 100 7.24 12.66 -1.99
CA ALA A 100 6.05 11.82 -2.09
C ALA A 100 4.98 12.24 -1.06
N VAL A 101 5.38 12.46 0.20
CA VAL A 101 4.47 12.97 1.24
C VAL A 101 3.93 14.35 0.88
N GLY A 102 4.75 15.24 0.31
CA GLY A 102 4.34 16.56 -0.16
C GLY A 102 3.24 16.49 -1.24
N ALA A 103 3.39 15.59 -2.21
CA ALA A 103 2.36 15.36 -3.23
C ALA A 103 1.05 14.86 -2.60
N ILE A 104 1.13 13.96 -1.61
CA ILE A 104 -0.03 13.47 -0.86
C ILE A 104 -0.74 14.60 -0.10
N LEU A 105 0.00 15.49 0.56
CA LEU A 105 -0.57 16.62 1.29
C LEU A 105 -1.34 17.59 0.37
N ILE A 106 -0.83 17.83 -0.85
CA ILE A 106 -1.54 18.64 -1.85
C ILE A 106 -2.85 17.96 -2.27
N MET A 107 -2.84 16.63 -2.51
CA MET A 107 -4.06 15.90 -2.82
C MET A 107 -5.09 15.96 -1.68
N ILE A 108 -4.62 15.87 -0.42
CA ILE A 108 -5.46 16.01 0.78
C ILE A 108 -6.13 17.38 0.81
N LEU A 109 -5.38 18.47 0.54
CA LEU A 109 -5.92 19.83 0.53
C LEU A 109 -7.12 19.95 -0.41
N PHE A 110 -6.97 19.54 -1.68
CA PHE A 110 -8.06 19.60 -2.65
C PHE A 110 -9.22 18.66 -2.29
N SER A 111 -8.91 17.52 -1.71
CA SER A 111 -9.94 16.54 -1.34
C SER A 111 -10.77 16.98 -0.15
N LEU A 112 -10.19 17.73 0.80
CA LEU A 112 -10.95 18.37 1.86
C LEU A 112 -11.89 19.45 1.31
N MET A 113 -11.44 20.24 0.32
CA MET A 113 -12.31 21.21 -0.35
C MET A 113 -13.46 20.52 -1.08
N LEU A 114 -13.17 19.46 -1.83
CA LEU A 114 -14.17 18.67 -2.56
C LEU A 114 -15.16 17.98 -1.62
N SER A 115 -14.66 17.42 -0.53
CA SER A 115 -15.45 16.83 0.56
C SER A 115 -16.49 17.81 1.11
N GLN A 116 -16.09 19.07 1.36
CA GLN A 116 -17.02 20.13 1.78
C GLN A 116 -18.05 20.48 0.70
N ILE A 117 -17.64 20.57 -0.57
CA ILE A 117 -18.56 20.83 -1.68
C ILE A 117 -19.62 19.73 -1.78
N TYR A 118 -19.24 18.46 -1.61
CA TYR A 118 -20.20 17.34 -1.64
C TYR A 118 -21.25 17.44 -0.54
N VAL A 119 -20.85 17.85 0.65
CA VAL A 119 -21.79 18.09 1.76
C VAL A 119 -22.74 19.25 1.42
N LEU A 120 -22.22 20.34 0.87
CA LEU A 120 -23.02 21.52 0.49
C LEU A 120 -24.04 21.23 -0.62
N GLU A 121 -23.64 20.42 -1.61
CA GLU A 121 -24.50 20.00 -2.73
C GLU A 121 -25.43 18.82 -2.37
N ALA A 122 -25.43 18.38 -1.10
CA ALA A 122 -26.21 17.25 -0.60
C ALA A 122 -26.01 15.95 -1.41
N ILE A 123 -24.82 15.76 -2.01
CA ILE A 123 -24.47 14.55 -2.76
C ILE A 123 -24.58 13.28 -1.91
N PRO A 124 -24.14 13.25 -0.63
CA PRO A 124 -24.32 12.07 0.22
C PRO A 124 -25.79 11.65 0.34
N GLN A 125 -26.72 12.61 0.51
CA GLN A 125 -28.15 12.31 0.63
C GLN A 125 -28.73 11.77 -0.68
N GLN A 126 -28.35 12.35 -1.81
CA GLN A 126 -28.78 11.85 -3.13
C GLN A 126 -28.30 10.41 -3.39
N LEU A 127 -27.10 10.05 -2.94
CA LEU A 127 -26.59 8.68 -3.01
C LEU A 127 -27.40 7.73 -2.12
N VAL A 128 -27.73 8.14 -0.89
CA VAL A 128 -28.59 7.37 0.02
C VAL A 128 -29.92 7.03 -0.67
N ASP A 129 -30.59 8.04 -1.23
CA ASP A 129 -31.89 7.88 -1.88
C ASP A 129 -31.79 6.99 -3.13
N MET A 130 -30.71 7.13 -3.92
CA MET A 130 -30.46 6.30 -5.11
C MET A 130 -30.23 4.82 -4.76
N ILE A 131 -29.52 4.55 -3.66
CA ILE A 131 -29.25 3.18 -3.21
C ILE A 131 -30.50 2.53 -2.63
N PHE A 132 -31.27 3.24 -1.80
CA PHE A 132 -32.54 2.72 -1.27
C PHE A 132 -33.60 2.51 -2.35
N ALA A 133 -33.53 3.25 -3.47
CA ALA A 133 -34.36 2.95 -4.64
C ALA A 133 -34.04 1.58 -5.28
N ILE A 134 -32.84 1.03 -5.07
CA ILE A 134 -32.41 -0.27 -5.60
C ILE A 134 -32.72 -1.39 -4.61
N THR A 135 -32.38 -1.22 -3.32
CA THR A 135 -32.56 -2.29 -2.32
C THR A 135 -32.54 -1.80 -0.87
N ASP A 136 -33.38 -2.43 -0.04
CA ASP A 136 -33.38 -2.25 1.43
C ASP A 136 -32.57 -3.34 2.16
N ASN A 137 -31.98 -4.29 1.42
CA ASN A 137 -31.25 -5.40 2.02
C ASN A 137 -29.84 -4.96 2.43
N LYS A 138 -29.58 -4.91 3.74
CA LYS A 138 -28.29 -4.55 4.37
C LYS A 138 -27.09 -5.27 3.73
N LEU A 139 -27.23 -6.54 3.36
CA LEU A 139 -26.13 -7.34 2.80
C LEU A 139 -25.78 -6.89 1.37
N ILE A 140 -26.80 -6.64 0.53
CA ILE A 140 -26.60 -6.16 -0.85
C ILE A 140 -26.02 -4.75 -0.85
N LEU A 141 -26.47 -3.91 0.08
CA LEU A 141 -25.97 -2.56 0.23
C LEU A 141 -24.49 -2.54 0.64
N LEU A 142 -24.08 -3.35 1.61
CA LEU A 142 -22.67 -3.49 2.00
C LEU A 142 -21.78 -3.94 0.83
N ILE A 143 -22.29 -4.80 -0.06
CA ILE A 143 -21.58 -5.21 -1.28
C ILE A 143 -21.44 -4.03 -2.24
N LEU A 144 -22.51 -3.24 -2.44
CA LEU A 144 -22.49 -2.08 -3.33
C LEU A 144 -21.51 -1.01 -2.86
N ILE A 145 -21.46 -0.74 -1.55
CA ILE A 145 -20.50 0.17 -0.95
C ILE A 145 -19.08 -0.34 -1.10
N ASN A 146 -18.83 -1.64 -0.89
CA ASN A 146 -17.49 -2.19 -1.11
C ASN A 146 -17.05 -2.05 -2.58
N LEU A 147 -17.96 -2.23 -3.53
CA LEU A 147 -17.68 -2.01 -4.95
C LEU A 147 -17.39 -0.53 -5.25
N LEU A 148 -18.15 0.40 -4.65
CA LEU A 148 -17.90 1.83 -4.76
C LEU A 148 -16.52 2.20 -4.19
N LEU A 149 -16.22 1.75 -2.97
CA LEU A 149 -14.93 1.95 -2.31
C LEU A 149 -13.78 1.35 -3.10
N PHE A 150 -13.98 0.16 -3.68
CA PHE A 150 -13.01 -0.48 -4.55
C PHE A 150 -12.71 0.37 -5.79
N PHE A 151 -13.74 0.94 -6.43
CA PHE A 151 -13.55 1.79 -7.60
C PHE A 151 -12.84 3.10 -7.25
N ILE A 152 -13.24 3.76 -6.15
CA ILE A 152 -12.61 4.99 -5.68
C ILE A 152 -11.14 4.75 -5.30
N GLY A 153 -10.86 3.66 -4.57
CA GLY A 153 -9.51 3.28 -4.15
C GLY A 153 -8.59 2.87 -5.30
N MET A 154 -9.12 2.51 -6.48
CA MET A 154 -8.30 2.29 -7.67
C MET A 154 -7.80 3.60 -8.29
N ILE A 155 -8.54 4.70 -8.12
CA ILE A 155 -8.24 6.00 -8.76
C ILE A 155 -7.43 6.90 -7.82
N VAL A 156 -7.69 6.79 -6.51
CA VAL A 156 -7.23 7.74 -5.50
C VAL A 156 -6.38 7.02 -4.45
N ASN A 157 -5.36 7.71 -3.92
CA ASN A 157 -4.53 7.20 -2.83
C ASN A 157 -5.33 6.98 -1.53
N ASP A 158 -4.88 6.05 -0.69
CA ASP A 158 -5.59 5.54 0.49
C ASP A 158 -6.14 6.66 1.41
N ILE A 159 -5.28 7.63 1.80
CA ILE A 159 -5.68 8.72 2.72
C ILE A 159 -6.73 9.62 2.06
N THR A 160 -6.52 9.93 0.78
CA THR A 160 -7.39 10.82 0.01
C THR A 160 -8.75 10.18 -0.23
N ALA A 161 -8.78 8.86 -0.46
CA ALA A 161 -10.01 8.09 -0.57
C ALA A 161 -10.84 8.19 0.72
N ILE A 162 -10.24 7.95 1.89
CA ILE A 162 -10.92 8.04 3.19
C ILE A 162 -11.57 9.42 3.38
N ILE A 163 -10.84 10.50 3.09
CA ILE A 163 -11.32 11.88 3.27
C ILE A 163 -12.53 12.19 2.38
N LEU A 164 -12.54 11.67 1.14
CA LEU A 164 -13.64 11.87 0.21
C LEU A 164 -14.83 10.98 0.55
N THR A 165 -14.60 9.71 0.85
CA THR A 165 -15.66 8.73 1.03
C THR A 165 -16.33 8.81 2.39
N ALA A 166 -15.63 9.25 3.44
CA ALA A 166 -16.20 9.39 4.78
C ALA A 166 -17.52 10.20 4.81
N PRO A 167 -17.58 11.45 4.32
CA PRO A 167 -18.84 12.21 4.31
C PRO A 167 -19.89 11.62 3.37
N LEU A 168 -19.49 10.90 2.32
CA LEU A 168 -20.42 10.25 1.38
C LEU A 168 -21.08 9.01 2.00
N LEU A 169 -20.32 8.23 2.74
CA LEU A 169 -20.75 6.93 3.27
C LEU A 169 -21.31 7.00 4.69
N LEU A 170 -20.89 7.97 5.50
CA LEU A 170 -21.34 8.10 6.88
C LEU A 170 -22.87 8.21 7.00
N PRO A 171 -23.58 9.08 6.24
CA PRO A 171 -25.04 9.15 6.30
C PRO A 171 -25.72 7.85 5.87
N LEU A 172 -25.11 7.14 4.92
CA LEU A 172 -25.57 5.85 4.43
C LEU A 172 -25.47 4.75 5.49
N MET A 173 -24.39 4.76 6.28
CA MET A 173 -24.22 3.84 7.42
C MET A 173 -25.17 4.18 8.55
N GLU A 174 -25.31 5.46 8.91
CA GLU A 174 -26.25 5.88 9.97
C GLU A 174 -27.70 5.51 9.64
N ALA A 175 -28.11 5.59 8.38
CA ALA A 175 -29.44 5.16 7.92
C ALA A 175 -29.69 3.64 8.07
N LEU A 176 -28.64 2.81 8.14
CA LEU A 176 -28.73 1.35 8.21
C LEU A 176 -28.54 0.75 9.60
N GLY A 177 -28.20 1.59 10.60
CA GLY A 177 -27.75 1.16 11.92
C GLY A 177 -26.48 0.31 11.83
#